data_AF-A0A9Q3P0S8-F1
#
_entry.id   AF-A0A9Q3P0S8-F1
#
_cell.length_a   1.000
_cell.length_b   1.000
_cell.length_c   1.000
_cell.angle_alpha   90.00
_cell.angle_beta   90.00
_cell.angle_gamma   90.00
#
_symmetry.space_group_name_H-M   'P 1'
#
loop_
_entity.id
_entity.type
_entity.pdbx_description
1 polymer ?
#
loop_
_entity_poly.entity_id
_entity_poly.type
_entity_poly.pdbx_seq_one_letter_code
_entity_poly.pdbx_strand_id
1 'polypeptide(L)'
;MGHMSEDRTKERVASTALWPKWEQEFSEYINTFERFQKAKRKHGKKYGLLQYIEETKNPCETINMDWVTGLVPGGKENFNSCLLIVDR
;
A
#
# COMPACT_ATOMS: atom_id res chain seq x y z
N MET A 1 9.94 -19.21 9.10
CA MET A 1 8.78 -20.12 9.12
C MET A 1 7.76 -19.58 8.13
N GLY A 2 7.54 -20.32 7.04
CA GLY A 2 6.95 -19.81 5.79
C GLY A 2 5.44 -19.60 5.85
N HIS A 3 5.00 -18.44 5.35
CA HIS A 3 3.62 -18.12 5.06
C HIS A 3 3.13 -19.00 3.90
N MET A 4 2.34 -20.03 4.22
CA MET A 4 1.70 -20.87 3.20
C MET A 4 0.52 -20.10 2.58
N SER A 5 0.53 -19.99 1.26
CA SER A 5 -0.52 -19.41 0.40
C SER A 5 -1.86 -20.10 0.62
N GLU A 6 -2.96 -19.34 0.46
CA GLU A 6 -4.36 -19.79 0.62
C GLU A 6 -4.68 -21.09 -0.14
N ASP A 7 -4.00 -21.33 -1.27
CA ASP A 7 -4.18 -22.51 -2.11
C ASP A 7 -3.83 -23.82 -1.39
N ARG A 8 -2.77 -23.83 -0.57
CA ARG A 8 -2.38 -25.02 0.21
C ARG A 8 -3.32 -25.30 1.38
N THR A 9 -3.99 -24.26 1.89
CA THR A 9 -5.00 -24.41 2.94
C THR A 9 -6.28 -25.03 2.37
N LYS A 10 -6.67 -24.67 1.14
CA LYS A 10 -7.83 -25.26 0.46
C LYS A 10 -7.65 -26.75 0.19
N GLU A 11 -6.47 -27.19 -0.27
CA GLU A 11 -6.20 -28.61 -0.51
C GLU A 11 -6.32 -29.48 0.76
N ARG A 12 -5.86 -28.99 1.91
CA ARG A 12 -5.97 -29.70 3.20
C ARG A 12 -7.39 -29.73 3.77
N VAL A 13 -8.19 -28.69 3.53
CA VAL A 13 -9.59 -28.67 3.93
C VAL A 13 -10.41 -29.59 3.02
N ALA A 14 -10.15 -29.59 1.71
CA ALA A 14 -10.82 -30.49 0.76
C ALA A 14 -10.59 -31.99 1.06
N SER A 15 -9.42 -32.36 1.60
CA SER A 15 -9.14 -33.75 1.98
C SER A 15 -9.86 -34.22 3.26
N THR A 16 -10.50 -33.32 4.00
CA THR A 16 -11.09 -33.60 5.33
C THR A 16 -12.52 -33.09 5.49
N ALA A 17 -12.97 -32.15 4.65
CA ALA A 17 -14.28 -31.53 4.70
C ALA A 17 -15.29 -32.32 3.85
N LEU A 18 -16.05 -33.19 4.50
CA LEU A 18 -17.13 -33.99 3.90
C LEU A 18 -18.53 -33.40 4.14
N TRP A 19 -18.66 -32.11 4.45
CA TRP A 19 -19.98 -31.49 4.64
C TRP A 19 -20.37 -30.53 3.51
N PRO A 20 -21.65 -30.52 3.11
CA PRO A 20 -22.15 -29.59 2.09
C PRO A 20 -21.91 -28.13 2.50
N LYS A 21 -21.49 -27.29 1.55
CA LYS A 21 -21.26 -25.83 1.72
C LYS A 21 -19.98 -25.41 2.49
N TRP A 22 -19.05 -26.32 2.74
CA TRP A 22 -17.79 -25.99 3.43
C TRP A 22 -17.00 -24.83 2.78
N GLU A 23 -17.04 -24.69 1.44
CA GLU A 23 -16.38 -23.59 0.73
C GLU A 23 -17.01 -22.22 1.04
N GLN A 24 -18.34 -22.17 1.19
CA GLN A 24 -19.07 -20.95 1.52
C GLN A 24 -18.74 -20.53 2.96
N GLU A 25 -18.78 -21.47 3.90
CA GLU A 25 -18.41 -21.23 5.30
C GLU A 25 -16.93 -20.81 5.44
N PHE A 26 -16.03 -21.41 4.66
CA PHE A 26 -14.62 -21.04 4.65
C PHE A 26 -14.40 -19.62 4.10
N SER A 27 -15.12 -19.25 3.04
CA SER A 27 -15.10 -17.89 2.48
C SER A 27 -15.65 -16.87 3.49
N GLU A 28 -16.76 -17.18 4.15
CA GLU A 28 -17.34 -16.35 5.21
C GLU A 28 -16.40 -16.23 6.42
N TYR A 29 -15.71 -17.31 6.80
CA TYR A 29 -14.73 -17.32 7.88
C TYR A 29 -13.52 -16.42 7.56
N ILE A 30 -12.95 -16.53 6.35
CA ILE A 30 -11.86 -15.64 5.92
C ILE A 30 -12.32 -14.18 5.86
N ASN A 31 -13.56 -13.94 5.43
CA ASN A 31 -14.12 -12.60 5.32
C ASN A 31 -14.53 -11.99 6.67
N THR A 32 -14.80 -12.79 7.71
CA THR A 32 -15.12 -12.27 9.06
C THR A 32 -13.89 -12.16 9.96
N PHE A 33 -12.79 -12.84 9.63
CA PHE A 33 -11.56 -12.82 10.42
C PHE A 33 -10.75 -11.54 10.19
N GLU A 34 -10.93 -10.56 11.08
CA GLU A 34 -10.30 -9.25 11.06
C GLU A 34 -8.77 -9.29 10.90
N ARG A 35 -8.11 -10.30 11.49
CA ARG A 35 -6.65 -10.47 11.39
C ARG A 35 -6.20 -10.86 9.98
N PHE A 36 -7.00 -11.61 9.21
CA PHE A 36 -6.71 -11.93 7.81
C PHE A 36 -7.00 -10.71 6.92
N GLN A 37 -8.08 -9.97 7.18
CA GLN A 37 -8.38 -8.73 6.46
C GLN A 37 -7.29 -7.66 6.63
N LYS A 38 -6.74 -7.51 7.84
CA LYS A 38 -5.63 -6.57 8.12
C LYS A 38 -4.31 -7.01 7.49
N ALA A 39 -4.05 -8.32 7.41
CA ALA A 39 -2.86 -8.88 6.77
C ALA A 39 -2.92 -8.82 5.23
N LYS A 40 -4.13 -8.91 4.64
CA LYS A 40 -4.34 -8.70 3.21
C LYS A 40 -4.16 -7.22 2.88
N ARG A 41 -3.01 -6.85 2.29
CA ARG A 41 -2.84 -5.52 1.66
C ARG A 41 -3.97 -5.32 0.67
N LYS A 42 -4.84 -4.33 0.89
CA LYS A 42 -5.82 -3.86 -0.09
C LYS A 42 -5.08 -3.45 -1.37
N HIS A 43 -5.01 -4.32 -2.38
CA HIS A 43 -4.55 -3.99 -3.73
C HIS A 43 -5.70 -3.32 -4.52
N GLY A 44 -6.40 -2.40 -3.86
CA GLY A 44 -7.81 -2.10 -4.14
C GLY A 44 -8.09 -0.71 -4.69
N LYS A 45 -7.10 0.01 -5.21
CA LYS A 45 -7.35 1.10 -6.15
C LYS A 45 -6.38 0.98 -7.29
N LYS A 46 -6.91 0.77 -8.50
CA LYS A 46 -6.17 1.10 -9.73
C LYS A 46 -5.73 2.56 -9.57
N TYR A 47 -4.46 2.85 -9.85
CA TYR A 47 -3.96 4.22 -9.91
C TYR A 47 -4.97 5.04 -10.70
N GLY A 48 -5.60 6.04 -10.06
CA GLY A 48 -6.54 6.92 -10.75
C GLY A 48 -5.84 7.57 -11.93
N LEU A 49 -6.60 8.03 -12.92
CA LEU A 49 -6.04 8.86 -13.99
C LEU A 49 -5.28 10.03 -13.33
N LEU A 50 -4.09 10.35 -13.86
CA LEU A 50 -3.33 11.52 -13.42
C LEU A 50 -4.26 12.73 -13.48
N GLN A 51 -4.49 13.36 -12.33
CA GLN A 51 -5.32 14.57 -12.26
C GLN A 51 -4.62 15.65 -13.07
N TYR A 52 -5.37 16.32 -13.94
CA TYR A 52 -4.90 17.52 -14.62
C TYR A 52 -4.75 18.62 -13.57
N ILE A 53 -3.55 19.21 -13.49
CA ILE A 53 -3.25 20.34 -12.61
C ILE A 53 -3.36 21.60 -13.49
N GLU A 54 -4.12 22.59 -13.05
CA GLU A 54 -4.23 23.87 -13.76
C GLU A 54 -2.89 24.62 -13.71
N GLU A 55 -2.49 25.22 -14.83
CA GLU A 55 -1.31 26.09 -14.88
C GLU A 55 -1.58 27.37 -14.10
N THR A 56 -0.63 27.76 -13.27
CA THR A 56 -0.63 29.03 -12.53
C THR A 56 -0.52 30.19 -13.51
N LYS A 57 -1.25 31.28 -13.25
CA LYS A 57 -1.23 32.47 -14.10
C LYS A 57 -0.28 33.54 -13.58
N ASN A 58 0.09 33.46 -12.30
CA ASN A 58 0.95 34.42 -11.62
C ASN A 58 2.05 33.71 -10.82
N PRO A 59 3.22 34.34 -10.66
CA PRO A 59 4.29 33.82 -9.81
C PRO A 59 3.83 33.71 -8.34
N CYS A 60 4.36 32.73 -7.62
CA CYS A 60 4.04 32.39 -6.22
C CYS A 60 2.59 31.95 -5.98
N GLU A 61 1.84 31.57 -7.01
CA GLU A 61 0.45 31.12 -6.87
C GLU A 61 0.36 29.68 -6.36
N THR A 62 1.30 28.82 -6.76
CA THR A 62 1.38 27.44 -6.27
C THR A 62 2.82 27.06 -6.00
N ILE A 63 3.17 26.94 -4.71
CA ILE A 63 4.50 26.53 -4.26
C ILE A 63 4.45 25.06 -3.85
N ASN A 64 5.27 24.23 -4.49
CA ASN A 64 5.48 22.84 -4.09
C ASN A 64 6.71 22.77 -3.20
N MET A 65 6.55 22.15 -2.03
CA MET A 65 7.63 21.97 -1.07
C MET A 65 7.80 20.49 -0.77
N ASP A 66 9.03 20.00 -0.85
CA ASP A 66 9.34 18.61 -0.51
C ASP A 66 10.71 18.49 0.16
N TRP A 67 10.84 17.53 1.06
CA TRP A 67 12.11 17.23 1.74
C TRP A 67 12.80 16.06 1.06
N VAL A 68 13.96 16.31 0.48
CA VAL A 68 14.87 15.24 0.07
C VAL A 68 15.70 14.86 1.28
N THR A 69 15.62 13.59 1.69
CA THR A 69 16.34 13.06 2.87
C THR A 69 17.21 11.87 2.47
N GLY A 70 18.16 11.50 3.32
CA GLY A 70 19.07 10.37 3.06
C GLY A 70 20.20 10.70 2.09
N LEU A 71 20.51 11.98 1.93
CA LEU A 71 21.68 12.42 1.18
C LEU A 71 22.95 12.03 1.95
N VAL A 72 24.02 11.80 1.20
CA VAL A 72 25.35 11.60 1.81
C VAL A 72 25.64 12.84 2.67
N PRO A 73 26.02 12.68 3.95
CA PRO A 73 26.19 13.81 4.83
C PRO A 73 27.21 14.81 4.29
N GLY A 74 26.82 16.08 4.24
CA GLY A 74 27.60 17.16 3.65
C GLY A 74 28.01 18.22 4.67
N GLY A 75 29.24 18.74 4.51
CA GLY A 75 29.77 19.84 5.32
C GLY A 75 30.16 19.44 6.74
N LYS A 76 30.62 20.43 7.52
CA LYS A 76 31.06 20.23 8.92
C LYS A 76 29.92 19.81 9.86
N GLU A 77 28.71 20.25 9.54
CA GLU A 77 27.50 20.04 10.34
C GLU A 77 26.73 18.77 9.95
N ASN A 78 27.25 17.98 9.00
CA ASN A 78 26.72 16.66 8.65
C ASN A 78 25.25 16.65 8.17
N PHE A 79 24.83 17.70 7.44
CA PHE A 79 23.47 17.77 6.91
C PHE A 79 23.22 16.66 5.89
N ASN A 80 22.07 15.99 5.99
CA ASN A 80 21.69 14.86 5.13
C ASN A 80 20.32 15.05 4.44
N SER A 81 19.80 16.27 4.49
CA SER A 81 18.51 16.61 3.92
C SER A 81 18.50 18.02 3.33
N CYS A 82 17.64 18.22 2.34
CA CYS A 82 17.42 19.51 1.68
C CYS A 82 15.92 19.75 1.51
N LEU A 83 15.46 20.96 1.83
CA LEU A 83 14.12 21.42 1.50
C LEU A 83 14.14 21.96 0.07
N LEU A 84 13.37 21.35 -0.81
CA LEU A 84 13.13 21.83 -2.16
C LEU A 84 11.87 22.70 -2.17
N ILE A 85 11.99 23.87 -2.78
CA ILE A 85 10.88 24.81 -2.99
C ILE A 85 10.83 25.10 -4.48
N VAL A 86 9.70 24.78 -5.11
CA VAL A 86 9.48 24.99 -6.55
C VAL A 86 8.20 25.78 -6.73
N ASP A 87 8.32 26.97 -7.29
CA ASP A 87 7.19 27.73 -7.81
C ASP A 87 6.77 27.10 -9.15
N ARG A 88 5.46 26.84 -9.31
CA ARG A 88 4.91 26.31 -10.55
C ARG A 88 4.42 27.41 -11.46
#